data_AF-A0A6I5CG94-F1
#
_entry.id   AF-A0A6I5CG94-F1
#
_cell.length_a   1.000
_cell.length_b   1.000
_cell.length_c   1.000
_cell.angle_alpha   90.00
_cell.angle_beta   90.00
_cell.angle_gamma   90.00
#
_symmetry.space_group_name_H-M   'P 1'
#
loop_
_entity.id
_entity.type
_entity.pdbx_description
1 polymer ?
#
loop_
_entity_poly.entity_id
_entity_poly.type
_entity_poly.pdbx_seq_one_letter_code
_entity_poly.pdbx_strand_id
1 'polypeptide(L)'
;GAGKTRLAVEAARTHGGAFLVELAPLADGARIPYAVLTALGIREGFRTPAADVTDRLLAALEDRELLLVLDNCEHLVEDAARIAGLLLGHCPGVRVLATGREALGITGEVLVTVAALPPGPAERLFLDRARAVRPGFTGHARVPDVCRALDGLPPAIELAAARLRTLEPEELADRLDDRFGLLSRGDRTKA
;
A
#
# COMPACT_ATOMS: atom_id res chain seq x y z
N GLY A 1 1.83 -5.19 -1.81
CA GLY A 1 2.16 -6.42 -1.07
C GLY A 1 2.37 -6.16 0.42
N ALA A 2 3.45 -5.50 0.82
CA ALA A 2 3.84 -5.33 2.23
C ALA A 2 2.91 -4.46 3.12
N GLY A 3 1.73 -4.04 2.64
CA GLY A 3 0.79 -3.23 3.43
C GLY A 3 1.03 -1.71 3.39
N LYS A 4 1.76 -1.17 2.40
CA LYS A 4 2.02 0.27 2.23
C LYS A 4 0.75 1.13 2.26
N THR A 5 -0.26 0.79 1.45
CA THR A 5 -1.57 1.49 1.44
C THR A 5 -2.20 1.51 2.83
N ARG A 6 -2.23 0.35 3.51
CA ARG A 6 -2.79 0.25 4.86
C ARG A 6 -2.02 1.11 5.85
N LEU A 7 -0.69 1.07 5.80
CA LEU A 7 0.16 1.90 6.67
C LEU A 7 -0.06 3.39 6.40
N ALA A 8 -0.17 3.79 5.13
CA ALA A 8 -0.41 5.18 4.74
C ALA A 8 -1.78 5.68 5.24
N VAL A 9 -2.82 4.86 5.12
CA VAL A 9 -4.16 5.19 5.63
C VAL A 9 -4.17 5.31 7.15
N GLU A 10 -3.53 4.38 7.88
CA GLU A 10 -3.45 4.50 9.34
C GLU A 10 -2.61 5.70 9.79
N ALA A 11 -1.51 6.03 9.09
CA ALA A 11 -0.73 7.23 9.35
C ALA A 11 -1.56 8.50 9.11
N ALA A 12 -2.31 8.56 7.99
CA ALA A 12 -3.16 9.68 7.63
C ALA A 12 -4.26 9.96 8.67
N ARG A 13 -4.84 8.92 9.29
CA ARG A 13 -5.82 9.08 10.37
C ARG A 13 -5.29 9.85 11.58
N THR A 14 -4.00 9.78 11.84
CA THR A 14 -3.37 10.48 12.98
C THR A 14 -3.03 11.95 12.68
N HIS A 15 -3.06 12.36 11.42
CA HIS A 15 -2.61 13.68 10.98
C HIS A 15 -3.71 14.76 11.07
N GLY A 16 -4.98 14.37 10.83
CA GLY A 16 -6.08 15.31 10.65
C GLY A 16 -5.98 16.03 9.29
N GLY A 17 -7.10 16.24 8.60
CA GLY A 17 -7.08 16.90 7.28
C GLY A 17 -6.32 16.11 6.20
N ALA A 18 -6.40 14.78 6.20
CA ALA A 18 -5.75 13.93 5.21
C ALA A 18 -6.73 13.43 4.14
N PHE A 19 -6.29 13.42 2.88
CA PHE A 19 -7.09 13.04 1.73
C PHE A 19 -6.39 11.94 0.94
N LEU A 20 -7.09 10.82 0.75
CA LEU A 20 -6.60 9.68 -0.04
C LEU A 20 -6.96 9.89 -1.51
N VAL A 21 -5.96 9.75 -2.38
CA VAL A 21 -6.09 9.80 -3.83
C VAL A 21 -5.57 8.48 -4.38
N GLU A 22 -6.50 7.61 -4.77
CA GLU A 22 -6.16 6.31 -5.34
C GLU A 22 -5.81 6.47 -6.83
N LEU A 23 -4.56 6.22 -7.19
CA LEU A 23 -4.11 6.34 -8.59
C LEU A 23 -4.33 5.05 -9.37
N ALA A 24 -4.45 3.89 -8.71
CA ALA A 24 -4.63 2.58 -9.36
C ALA A 24 -5.72 2.52 -10.45
N PRO A 25 -6.87 3.21 -10.34
CA PRO A 25 -7.90 3.21 -11.37
C PRO A 25 -7.60 4.13 -12.58
N LEU A 26 -6.57 4.99 -12.49
CA LEU A 26 -6.24 5.95 -13.53
C LEU A 26 -5.38 5.29 -14.62
N ALA A 27 -5.78 5.47 -15.87
CA ALA A 27 -4.99 5.02 -17.02
C ALA A 27 -4.05 6.10 -17.59
N ASP A 28 -4.22 7.35 -17.13
CA ASP A 28 -3.56 8.53 -17.69
C ASP A 28 -3.21 9.52 -16.56
N GLY A 29 -1.94 9.89 -16.47
CA GLY A 29 -1.40 10.80 -15.46
C GLY A 29 -1.95 12.23 -15.56
N ALA A 30 -2.46 12.64 -16.73
CA ALA A 30 -3.17 13.92 -16.88
C ALA A 30 -4.45 14.00 -16.02
N ARG A 31 -4.95 12.86 -15.52
CA ARG A 31 -6.13 12.80 -14.64
C ARG A 31 -5.81 12.97 -13.16
N ILE A 32 -4.54 12.95 -12.76
CA ILE A 32 -4.15 13.07 -11.35
C ILE A 32 -4.72 14.36 -10.72
N PRO A 33 -4.63 15.55 -11.36
CA PRO A 33 -5.20 16.76 -10.77
C PRO A 33 -6.71 16.67 -10.49
N TYR A 34 -7.47 16.07 -11.41
CA TYR A 34 -8.90 15.82 -11.25
C TYR A 34 -9.18 14.86 -10.09
N ALA A 35 -8.38 13.80 -9.95
CA ALA A 35 -8.52 12.84 -8.86
C ALA A 35 -8.28 13.52 -7.50
N VAL A 36 -7.27 14.39 -7.40
CA VAL A 36 -6.98 15.17 -6.19
C VAL A 36 -8.15 16.11 -5.86
N LEU A 37 -8.64 16.91 -6.81
CA LEU A 37 -9.79 17.80 -6.60
C LEU A 37 -11.04 17.04 -6.16
N THR A 38 -11.28 15.87 -6.76
CA THR A 38 -12.40 14.99 -6.42
C THR A 38 -12.27 14.48 -4.98
N ALA A 39 -11.08 14.03 -4.57
CA ALA A 39 -10.82 13.56 -3.21
C ALA A 39 -11.03 14.68 -2.16
N LEU A 40 -10.73 15.93 -2.53
CA LEU A 40 -10.96 17.11 -1.70
C LEU A 40 -12.44 17.56 -1.66
N GLY A 41 -13.32 16.90 -2.42
CA GLY A 41 -14.74 17.29 -2.54
C GLY A 41 -14.95 18.61 -3.27
N ILE A 42 -13.94 19.10 -3.99
CA ILE A 42 -13.99 20.37 -4.71
C ILE A 42 -14.67 20.11 -6.05
N ARG A 43 -15.98 20.40 -6.10
CA ARG A 43 -16.78 20.32 -7.32
C ARG A 43 -16.63 21.61 -8.11
N GLU A 44 -16.43 21.45 -9.41
CA GLU A 44 -16.24 22.54 -10.36
C GLU A 44 -17.46 23.47 -10.37
N GLY A 45 -17.24 24.76 -10.14
CA GLY A 45 -18.13 25.78 -10.66
C GLY A 45 -17.79 25.97 -12.15
N PHE A 46 -18.77 25.80 -13.04
CA PHE A 46 -18.70 26.03 -14.49
C PHE A 46 -18.32 27.48 -14.91
N ARG A 47 -17.70 28.27 -14.03
CA ARG A 47 -17.54 29.73 -14.18
C ARG A 47 -16.12 30.20 -14.43
N THR A 48 -15.11 29.34 -14.30
CA THR A 48 -13.75 29.68 -14.71
C THR A 48 -13.53 29.28 -16.17
N PRO A 49 -13.00 30.18 -17.03
CA PRO A 49 -12.54 29.83 -18.38
C PRO A 49 -11.53 28.67 -18.33
N ALA A 50 -11.17 28.10 -19.48
CA ALA A 50 -10.28 26.96 -19.69
C ALA A 50 -8.84 27.12 -19.13
N ALA A 51 -8.69 27.45 -17.85
CA ALA A 51 -7.47 27.32 -17.09
C ALA A 51 -7.12 25.84 -16.97
N ASP A 52 -5.83 25.53 -17.08
CA ASP A 52 -5.30 24.20 -16.84
C ASP A 52 -5.84 23.67 -15.50
N VAL A 53 -6.28 22.42 -15.47
CA VAL A 53 -6.73 21.77 -14.23
C VAL A 53 -5.65 21.80 -13.15
N THR A 54 -4.38 21.80 -13.56
CA THR A 54 -3.22 21.90 -12.68
C THR A 54 -3.19 23.27 -11.99
N ASP A 55 -3.37 24.37 -12.73
CA ASP A 55 -3.42 25.72 -12.15
C ASP A 55 -4.58 25.86 -11.14
N ARG A 56 -5.73 25.25 -11.47
CA ARG A 56 -6.88 25.23 -10.57
C ARG A 56 -6.61 24.44 -9.30
N LEU A 57 -5.93 23.30 -9.42
CA LEU A 57 -5.51 22.51 -8.27
C LEU A 57 -4.58 23.32 -7.37
N LEU A 58 -3.59 24.01 -7.95
CA LEU A 58 -2.66 24.86 -7.20
C LEU A 58 -3.41 25.97 -6.47
N ALA A 59 -4.28 26.71 -7.16
CA ALA A 59 -5.09 27.77 -6.55
C ALA A 59 -6.03 27.24 -5.46
N ALA A 60 -6.56 26.03 -5.62
CA ALA A 60 -7.45 25.42 -4.62
C ALA A 60 -6.71 25.01 -3.32
N LEU A 61 -5.39 24.82 -3.40
CA LEU A 61 -4.53 24.30 -2.34
C LEU A 61 -3.55 25.34 -1.76
N GLU A 62 -3.40 26.50 -2.39
CA GLU A 62 -2.43 27.55 -2.05
C GLU A 62 -2.38 27.86 -0.54
N ASP A 63 -3.53 28.14 0.07
CA ASP A 63 -3.66 28.50 1.49
C ASP A 63 -4.13 27.35 2.40
N ARG A 64 -4.05 26.09 1.94
CA ARG A 64 -4.52 24.94 2.72
C ARG A 64 -3.39 24.22 3.44
N GLU A 65 -3.68 23.82 4.68
CA GLU A 65 -2.85 22.89 5.44
C GLU A 65 -3.49 21.50 5.42
N LEU A 66 -2.87 20.55 4.71
CA LEU A 66 -3.41 19.20 4.58
C LEU A 66 -2.35 18.17 4.18
N LEU A 67 -2.69 16.89 4.36
CA LEU A 67 -1.92 15.76 3.87
C LEU A 67 -2.61 15.14 2.66
N LEU A 68 -1.93 15.10 1.51
CA LEU A 68 -2.35 14.30 0.35
C LEU A 68 -1.65 12.95 0.39
N VAL A 69 -2.43 11.88 0.38
CA VAL A 69 -1.94 10.51 0.21
C VAL A 69 -2.13 10.09 -1.23
N LEU A 70 -1.05 10.01 -2.00
CA LEU A 70 -1.06 9.48 -3.37
C LEU A 70 -0.78 7.98 -3.32
N ASP A 71 -1.80 7.14 -3.55
CA ASP A 71 -1.66 5.69 -3.42
C ASP A 71 -1.43 5.01 -4.77
N ASN A 72 -0.51 4.03 -4.79
CA ASN A 72 -0.21 3.18 -5.95
C ASN A 72 0.39 3.93 -7.16
N CYS A 73 1.42 4.74 -6.93
CA CYS A 73 2.04 5.60 -7.94
C CYS A 73 2.83 4.86 -9.04
N GLU A 74 3.19 3.59 -8.89
CA GLU A 74 4.17 2.88 -9.74
C GLU A 74 3.88 2.84 -11.26
N HIS A 75 2.65 3.05 -11.69
CA HIS A 75 2.27 3.03 -13.11
C HIS A 75 2.15 4.44 -13.72
N LEU A 76 2.25 5.48 -12.88
CA LEU A 76 2.15 6.90 -13.22
C LEU A 76 3.20 7.68 -12.42
N VAL A 77 4.39 7.09 -12.20
CA VAL A 77 5.36 7.61 -11.24
C VAL A 77 5.88 8.98 -11.65
N GLU A 78 6.16 9.18 -12.94
CA GLU A 78 6.65 10.44 -13.48
C GLU A 78 5.61 11.55 -13.37
N ASP A 79 4.35 11.25 -13.69
CA ASP A 79 3.25 12.22 -13.57
C ASP A 79 2.93 12.54 -12.11
N ALA A 80 2.93 11.53 -11.24
CA ALA A 80 2.76 11.73 -9.80
C ALA A 80 3.89 12.59 -9.22
N ALA A 81 5.14 12.36 -9.63
CA ALA A 81 6.30 13.15 -9.23
C ALA A 81 6.17 14.61 -9.70
N ARG A 82 5.76 14.83 -10.95
CA ARG A 82 5.53 16.17 -11.50
C ARG A 82 4.46 16.93 -10.71
N ILE A 83 3.31 16.31 -10.46
CA ILE A 83 2.22 16.94 -9.69
C ILE A 83 2.64 17.19 -8.23
N ALA A 84 3.29 16.22 -7.57
CA ALA A 84 3.79 16.40 -6.21
C ALA A 84 4.81 17.54 -6.12
N GLY A 85 5.74 17.63 -7.07
CA GLY A 85 6.73 18.72 -7.12
C GLY A 85 6.08 20.09 -7.29
N LEU A 86 5.08 20.21 -8.17
CA LEU A 86 4.33 21.46 -8.35
C LEU A 86 3.59 21.87 -7.07
N LEU A 87 2.89 20.93 -6.44
CA LEU A 87 2.14 21.17 -5.20
C LEU A 87 3.07 21.61 -4.06
N LEU A 88 4.16 20.89 -3.83
CA LEU A 88 5.11 21.20 -2.76
C LEU A 88 5.84 22.53 -2.99
N GLY A 89 6.00 22.95 -4.26
CA GLY A 89 6.61 24.23 -4.61
C GLY A 89 5.71 25.45 -4.44
N HIS A 90 4.39 25.29 -4.60
CA HIS A 90 3.43 26.42 -4.59
C HIS A 90 2.50 26.42 -3.38
N CYS A 91 2.32 25.29 -2.70
CA CYS A 91 1.37 25.13 -1.60
C CYS A 91 2.13 24.74 -0.32
N PRO A 92 2.69 25.72 0.43
CA PRO A 92 3.59 25.43 1.56
C PRO A 92 2.92 24.68 2.72
N GLY A 93 1.59 24.74 2.84
CA GLY A 93 0.81 23.97 3.82
C GLY A 93 0.52 22.53 3.41
N VAL A 94 0.79 22.15 2.15
CA VAL A 94 0.51 20.80 1.64
C VAL A 94 1.67 19.86 1.93
N ARG A 95 1.36 18.70 2.49
CA ARG A 95 2.28 17.58 2.63
C ARG A 95 1.84 16.44 1.73
N VAL A 96 2.80 15.71 1.15
CA VAL A 96 2.52 14.55 0.30
C VAL A 96 3.09 13.28 0.93
N LEU A 97 2.27 12.24 1.02
CA LEU A 97 2.67 10.88 1.32
C LEU A 97 2.34 10.00 0.11
N ALA A 98 3.36 9.55 -0.61
CA ALA A 98 3.18 8.69 -1.76
C ALA A 98 3.42 7.21 -1.39
N THR A 99 2.63 6.30 -1.96
CA THR A 99 2.88 4.86 -1.89
C THR A 99 3.17 4.32 -3.28
N GLY A 100 4.23 3.52 -3.41
CA GLY A 100 4.65 2.96 -4.69
C GLY A 100 5.65 1.84 -4.53
N ARG A 101 6.06 1.22 -5.64
CA ARG A 101 7.17 0.24 -5.67
C ARG A 101 8.53 0.88 -5.89
N GLU A 102 8.54 2.13 -6.30
CA GLU A 102 9.74 2.95 -6.51
C GLU A 102 9.52 4.36 -5.96
N ALA A 103 10.61 5.11 -5.86
CA ALA A 103 10.61 6.50 -5.40
C ALA A 103 9.99 7.43 -6.46
N LEU A 104 9.40 8.55 -6.04
CA LEU A 104 8.99 9.62 -6.97
C LEU A 104 10.21 10.33 -7.58
N GLY A 105 11.34 10.34 -6.88
CA GLY A 105 12.58 10.93 -7.36
C GLY A 105 12.60 12.47 -7.33
N ILE A 106 11.86 13.08 -6.39
CA ILE A 106 11.77 14.54 -6.26
C ILE A 106 12.69 15.08 -5.17
N THR A 107 13.09 16.35 -5.28
CA THR A 107 13.89 17.02 -4.24
C THR A 107 13.14 17.06 -2.92
N GLY A 108 13.81 16.71 -1.82
CA GLY A 108 13.22 16.69 -0.48
C GLY A 108 12.42 15.42 -0.17
N GLU A 109 12.40 14.43 -1.06
CA GLU A 109 11.76 13.14 -0.81
C GLU A 109 12.45 12.37 0.33
N VAL A 110 11.63 11.82 1.23
CA VAL A 110 12.07 10.92 2.30
C VAL A 110 11.47 9.55 2.07
N LEU A 111 12.33 8.54 1.86
CA LEU A 111 11.90 7.18 1.60
C LEU A 111 11.72 6.40 2.91
N VAL A 112 10.56 5.76 3.06
CA VAL A 112 10.25 4.86 4.17
C VAL A 112 10.01 3.46 3.62
N THR A 113 10.97 2.56 3.81
CA THR A 113 10.83 1.17 3.39
C THR A 113 9.90 0.42 4.34
N VAL A 114 8.81 -0.13 3.79
CA VAL A 114 7.90 -1.01 4.54
C VAL A 114 8.36 -2.45 4.37
N ALA A 115 9.03 -2.97 5.40
CA ALA A 115 9.47 -4.36 5.45
C ALA A 115 8.29 -5.33 5.64
N ALA A 116 8.55 -6.61 5.38
CA ALA A 116 7.63 -7.68 5.75
C ALA A 116 7.41 -7.73 7.28
N LEU A 117 6.34 -8.38 7.72
CA LEU A 117 6.03 -8.48 9.14
C LEU A 117 7.07 -9.38 9.84
N PRO A 118 7.60 -8.96 11.00
CA PRO A 118 8.42 -9.86 11.80
C PRO A 118 7.56 -10.99 12.39
N PRO A 119 8.17 -12.07 12.91
CA PRO A 119 7.46 -13.30 13.30
C PRO A 119 6.24 -13.06 14.20
N GLY A 120 6.37 -12.34 15.32
CA GLY A 120 5.24 -12.11 16.24
C GLY A 120 4.03 -11.43 15.58
N PRO A 121 4.20 -10.28 14.90
CA PRO A 121 3.13 -9.65 14.12
C PRO A 121 2.58 -10.50 12.97
N ALA A 122 3.43 -11.28 12.28
CA ALA A 122 3.00 -12.19 11.22
C ALA A 122 2.08 -13.30 11.76
N GLU A 123 2.47 -13.92 12.88
CA GLU A 123 1.67 -14.93 13.57
C GLU A 123 0.35 -14.35 14.08
N ARG A 124 0.38 -13.16 14.68
CA ARG A 124 -0.84 -12.47 15.12
C ARG A 124 -1.80 -12.21 13.94
N LEU A 125 -1.28 -11.73 12.82
CA LEU A 125 -2.09 -11.54 11.60
C LEU A 125 -2.70 -12.87 11.16
N PHE A 126 -1.92 -13.95 11.11
CA PHE A 126 -2.42 -15.28 10.75
C PHE A 126 -3.57 -15.71 11.67
N LEU A 127 -3.38 -15.61 12.98
CA LEU A 127 -4.39 -16.00 13.98
C LEU A 127 -5.67 -15.18 13.85
N ASP A 128 -5.55 -13.87 13.64
CA ASP A 128 -6.70 -12.98 13.47
C ASP A 128 -7.51 -13.35 12.21
N ARG A 129 -6.82 -13.63 11.09
CA ARG A 129 -7.48 -14.08 9.86
C ARG A 129 -8.06 -15.49 9.99
N ALA A 130 -7.35 -16.39 10.67
CA ALA A 130 -7.81 -17.75 10.91
C ALA A 130 -9.10 -17.78 11.72
N ARG A 131 -9.19 -16.99 12.80
CA ARG A 131 -10.42 -16.86 13.61
C ARG A 131 -11.59 -16.31 12.82
N ALA A 132 -11.34 -15.39 11.88
CA ALA A 132 -12.39 -14.82 11.03
C ALA A 132 -13.04 -15.87 10.12
N VAL A 133 -12.33 -16.95 9.75
CA VAL A 133 -12.85 -18.01 8.87
C VAL A 133 -13.17 -19.32 9.59
N ARG A 134 -12.59 -19.54 10.78
CA ARG A 134 -12.84 -20.69 11.66
C ARG A 134 -12.97 -20.19 13.11
N PRO A 135 -14.19 -19.79 13.53
CA PRO A 135 -14.43 -19.33 14.90
C PRO A 135 -13.94 -20.35 15.94
N GLY A 136 -13.26 -19.89 16.98
CA GLY A 136 -12.67 -20.75 18.02
C GLY A 136 -11.25 -21.24 17.71
N PHE A 137 -10.67 -20.93 16.54
CA PHE A 137 -9.26 -21.21 16.29
C PHE A 137 -8.35 -20.39 17.22
N THR A 138 -7.67 -21.06 18.15
CA THR A 138 -6.80 -20.40 19.14
C THR A 138 -5.35 -20.33 18.68
N GLY A 139 -4.91 -21.27 17.84
CA GLY A 139 -3.58 -21.33 17.25
C GLY A 139 -3.16 -22.75 16.90
N HIS A 140 -1.91 -22.90 16.44
CA HIS A 140 -1.28 -24.19 16.18
C HIS A 140 0.23 -24.08 16.30
N ALA A 141 0.91 -25.15 16.70
CA ALA A 141 2.38 -25.15 16.86
C ALA A 141 3.14 -24.88 15.55
N ARG A 142 2.52 -25.17 14.39
CA ARG A 142 3.09 -24.93 13.05
C ARG A 142 2.84 -23.53 12.48
N VAL A 143 2.12 -22.64 13.18
CA VAL A 143 1.86 -21.27 12.69
C VAL A 143 3.16 -20.48 12.43
N PRO A 144 4.20 -20.54 13.30
CA PRO A 144 5.47 -19.87 13.02
C PRO A 144 6.14 -20.36 11.73
N ASP A 145 6.05 -21.66 11.43
CA ASP A 145 6.63 -22.24 10.21
C ASP A 145 5.90 -21.77 8.96
N VAL A 146 4.57 -21.77 9.01
CA VAL A 146 3.73 -21.22 7.93
C VAL A 146 4.06 -19.74 7.69
N CYS A 147 4.16 -18.92 8.74
CA CYS A 147 4.49 -17.50 8.60
C CYS A 147 5.89 -17.27 8.03
N ARG A 148 6.87 -18.09 8.44
CA ARG A 148 8.25 -18.04 7.93
C ARG A 148 8.31 -18.43 6.45
N ALA A 149 7.62 -19.50 6.07
CA ALA A 149 7.53 -19.94 4.68
C ALA A 149 6.85 -18.91 3.76
N LEU A 150 6.07 -17.99 4.32
CA LEU A 150 5.41 -16.91 3.59
C LEU A 150 6.18 -15.58 3.65
N ASP A 151 7.45 -15.61 4.09
CA ASP A 151 8.37 -14.47 4.20
C ASP A 151 7.81 -13.29 5.01
N GLY A 152 6.86 -13.52 5.91
CA GLY A 152 6.19 -12.45 6.65
C GLY A 152 5.31 -11.53 5.78
N LEU A 153 5.02 -11.90 4.53
CA LEU A 153 4.25 -11.05 3.61
C LEU A 153 2.75 -11.07 3.99
N PRO A 154 2.15 -9.91 4.36
CA PRO A 154 0.77 -9.88 4.85
C PRO A 154 -0.25 -10.56 3.91
N PRO A 155 -0.30 -10.28 2.59
CA PRO A 155 -1.30 -10.88 1.72
C PRO A 155 -1.14 -12.40 1.60
N ALA A 156 0.10 -12.90 1.64
CA ALA A 156 0.38 -14.33 1.59
C ALA A 156 -0.12 -15.02 2.86
N ILE A 157 0.12 -14.41 4.03
CA ILE A 157 -0.39 -14.85 5.33
C ILE A 157 -1.92 -14.87 5.35
N GLU A 158 -2.56 -13.80 4.85
CA GLU A 158 -4.02 -13.70 4.80
C GLU A 158 -4.63 -14.79 3.89
N LEU A 159 -4.03 -15.02 2.73
CA LEU A 159 -4.44 -16.08 1.80
C LEU A 159 -4.27 -17.47 2.40
N ALA A 160 -3.16 -17.71 3.11
CA ALA A 160 -2.90 -18.99 3.77
C ALA A 160 -3.90 -19.25 4.91
N ALA A 161 -4.12 -18.26 5.78
CA ALA A 161 -5.10 -18.36 6.87
C ALA A 161 -6.52 -18.62 6.35
N ALA A 162 -6.90 -18.02 5.21
CA ALA A 162 -8.19 -18.26 4.57
C ALA A 162 -8.39 -19.71 4.11
N ARG A 163 -7.31 -20.51 3.94
CA ARG A 163 -7.39 -21.94 3.60
C ARG A 163 -7.81 -22.82 4.78
N LEU A 164 -7.80 -22.31 6.01
CA LEU A 164 -8.24 -23.07 7.19
C LEU A 164 -9.74 -23.36 7.23
N ARG A 165 -10.51 -22.87 6.25
CA ARG A 165 -11.88 -23.34 6.00
C ARG A 165 -11.94 -24.80 5.55
N THR A 166 -10.87 -25.29 4.93
CA THR A 166 -10.86 -26.59 4.24
C THR A 166 -9.60 -27.43 4.52
N LEU A 167 -8.59 -26.86 5.19
CA LEU A 167 -7.33 -27.53 5.50
C LEU A 167 -7.01 -27.38 6.98
N GLU A 168 -6.42 -28.42 7.57
CA GLU A 168 -5.84 -28.32 8.89
C GLU A 168 -4.46 -27.61 8.84
N PRO A 169 -4.03 -26.94 9.94
CA PRO A 169 -2.76 -26.20 9.96
C PRO A 169 -1.53 -27.04 9.61
N GLU A 170 -1.53 -28.33 9.95
CA GLU A 170 -0.45 -29.27 9.64
C GLU A 170 -0.34 -29.50 8.13
N GLU A 171 -1.47 -29.79 7.48
CA GLU A 171 -1.52 -29.96 6.02
C GLU A 171 -1.12 -28.69 5.28
N LEU A 172 -1.46 -27.52 5.82
CA LEU A 172 -1.07 -26.23 5.25
C LEU A 172 0.45 -26.04 5.32
N ALA A 173 1.08 -26.36 6.46
CA ALA A 173 2.52 -26.27 6.64
C ALA A 173 3.26 -27.21 5.69
N ASP A 174 2.86 -28.48 5.66
CA ASP A 174 3.51 -29.50 4.84
C ASP A 174 3.43 -29.17 3.33
N ARG A 175 2.32 -28.59 2.87
CA ARG A 175 2.16 -28.13 1.47
C ARG A 175 2.99 -26.90 1.12
N LEU A 176 3.35 -26.07 2.08
CA LEU A 176 4.25 -24.95 1.86
C LEU A 176 5.69 -25.46 1.80
N ASP A 177 6.07 -26.35 2.72
CA ASP A 177 7.39 -26.98 2.76
C ASP A 177 7.70 -27.74 1.46
N ASP A 178 6.73 -28.47 0.87
CA ASP A 178 6.92 -29.20 -0.39
C ASP A 178 7.18 -28.29 -1.60
N ARG A 179 6.49 -27.14 -1.70
CA ARG A 179 6.71 -26.18 -2.80
C ARG A 179 8.08 -25.51 -2.73
N PHE A 180 8.57 -25.19 -1.53
CA PHE A 180 9.92 -24.66 -1.36
C PHE A 180 10.97 -25.76 -1.49
N GLY A 181 10.68 -26.99 -1.07
CA GLY A 181 11.54 -28.16 -1.28
C GLY A 181 11.77 -28.49 -2.76
N LEU A 182 10.76 -28.28 -3.61
CA LEU A 182 10.87 -28.38 -5.07
C LEU A 182 11.74 -27.27 -5.69
N LEU A 183 11.80 -26.08 -5.08
CA LEU A 183 12.66 -24.97 -5.52
C LEU A 183 14.09 -25.07 -4.95
N SER A 184 14.28 -25.68 -3.78
CA SER A 184 15.58 -25.84 -3.13
C SER A 184 16.39 -27.06 -3.59
N ARG A 185 15.82 -28.02 -4.33
CA ARG A 185 16.54 -29.17 -4.93
C ARG A 185 17.39 -28.81 -6.16
N GLY A 186 17.91 -27.59 -6.21
CA GLY A 186 18.78 -27.07 -7.24
C GLY A 186 20.24 -26.96 -6.81
N ASP A 187 20.87 -28.05 -6.36
CA ASP A 187 22.32 -28.19 -6.45
C ASP A 187 22.67 -29.61 -6.91
N ARG A 188 23.17 -29.72 -8.14
CA ARG A 188 23.52 -30.98 -8.83
C ARG A 188 25.03 -31.15 -8.96
N THR A 189 25.83 -30.68 -8.00
CA THR A 189 27.30 -30.75 -8.08
C THR A 189 27.99 -31.42 -6.88
N LYS A 190 27.42 -32.50 -6.34
CA LYS A 190 28.18 -33.44 -5.48
C LYS A 190 27.88 -34.91 -5.80
N ALA A 191 28.53 -35.41 -6.85
CA ALA A 191 29.16 -36.72 -6.97
C ALA A 191 30.04 -36.71 -8.23
#